data_AF-A0AA37F7T3-F1
#
_entry.id   AF-A0AA37F7T3-F1
#
_cell.length_a   1.000
_cell.length_b   1.000
_cell.length_c   1.000
_cell.angle_alpha   90.00
_cell.angle_beta   90.00
_cell.angle_gamma   90.00
#
_symmetry.space_group_name_H-M   'P 1'
#
loop_
_entity.id
_entity.type
_entity.pdbx_description
1 polymer ?
#
loop_
_entity_poly.entity_id
_entity_poly.type
_entity_poly.pdbx_seq_one_letter_code
_entity_poly.pdbx_strand_id
1 'polypeptide(L)'
;MSASRWSPAGPAGPVREALIRTHRTRSPHTRSPRSHLDSQAERPPMRLPRLLITFVAATTTVSAVLADLVIPDLAAQHAFNPGWPPHAKFHDAQYMVMTVLLGLIGLTLALRQGRNALLHAAAVLSVPWVGMIGALLFPGTAAYDPEFADRTVFVLGLHGQVFMAVVLLLVLLGAAAAARRTPAGPASP
;
A
#
# COMPACT_ATOMS: atom_id res chain seq x y z
N MET A 1 -5.66 -11.36 58.47
CA MET A 1 -4.28 -11.57 57.98
C MET A 1 -3.91 -10.35 57.15
N SER A 2 -3.46 -9.29 57.81
CA SER A 2 -2.06 -8.90 58.08
C SER A 2 -1.36 -8.33 56.85
N ALA A 3 -1.01 -7.06 56.99
CA ALA A 3 -0.40 -6.17 56.02
C ALA A 3 1.12 -6.23 56.04
N SER A 4 1.76 -5.89 54.92
CA SER A 4 3.13 -5.37 54.86
C SER A 4 3.27 -4.50 53.60
N ARG A 5 2.95 -3.20 53.65
CA ARG A 5 3.87 -2.08 53.95
C ARG A 5 5.32 -2.31 53.48
N TRP A 6 5.70 -1.59 52.43
CA TRP A 6 7.09 -1.34 52.04
C TRP A 6 7.28 0.13 51.67
N SER A 7 8.08 0.84 52.48
CA SER A 7 8.79 2.12 52.24
C SER A 7 9.51 2.45 53.56
N PRO A 8 10.78 2.94 53.55
CA PRO A 8 11.02 4.34 53.19
C PRO A 8 12.38 4.65 52.54
N ALA A 9 12.50 5.95 52.21
CA ALA A 9 13.57 6.68 51.55
C ALA A 9 14.89 6.85 52.33
N GLY A 10 15.92 7.33 51.60
CA GLY A 10 16.98 8.21 52.10
C GLY A 10 18.33 8.06 51.36
N PRO A 11 19.25 9.05 51.41
CA PRO A 11 19.09 10.51 51.38
C PRO A 11 19.95 11.19 50.30
N ALA A 12 19.71 12.49 50.11
CA ALA A 12 20.49 13.42 49.29
C ALA A 12 21.73 13.98 50.03
N GLY A 13 22.75 14.42 49.26
CA GLY A 13 23.81 15.35 49.69
C GLY A 13 25.10 15.23 48.85
N PRO A 14 26.03 16.20 48.88
CA PRO A 14 25.85 17.63 48.66
C PRO A 14 26.77 18.19 47.54
N VAL A 15 26.45 19.43 47.16
CA VAL A 15 27.14 20.39 46.27
C VAL A 15 28.61 20.65 46.67
N ARG A 16 29.51 20.79 45.68
CA ARG A 16 30.67 21.70 45.77
C ARG A 16 30.98 22.39 44.43
N GLU A 17 31.05 23.71 44.53
CA GLU A 17 31.44 24.74 43.56
C GLU A 17 32.94 24.78 43.25
N ALA A 18 33.26 25.64 42.27
CA ALA A 18 34.56 26.30 41.95
C ALA A 18 35.42 25.56 40.89
N LEU A 19 36.06 26.19 39.91
CA LEU A 19 36.44 27.60 39.75
C LEU A 19 36.76 27.92 38.27
N ILE A 20 36.59 29.20 37.96
CA ILE A 20 36.91 30.00 36.76
C ILE A 20 38.37 29.87 36.26
N ARG A 21 38.56 29.77 34.92
CA ARG A 21 39.59 30.41 34.04
C ARG A 21 39.75 29.59 32.75
N THR A 22 39.88 30.11 31.53
CA THR A 22 40.36 31.39 30.98
C THR A 22 39.80 31.58 29.56
N HIS A 23 39.66 32.85 29.16
CA HIS A 23 39.44 33.26 27.78
C HIS A 23 40.48 32.68 26.82
N ARG A 24 40.02 32.06 25.72
CA ARG A 24 40.81 31.87 24.51
C ARG A 24 40.08 32.49 23.33
N THR A 25 40.46 33.71 22.99
CA THR A 25 40.16 34.34 21.71
C THR A 25 40.90 33.57 20.61
N ARG A 26 40.16 32.99 19.67
CA ARG A 26 40.68 32.57 18.36
C ARG A 26 39.72 33.03 17.28
N SER A 27 40.28 33.76 16.33
CA SER A 27 39.65 34.46 15.22
C SER A 27 38.70 33.60 14.37
N PRO A 28 37.72 34.22 13.70
CA PRO A 28 36.82 33.54 12.78
C PRO A 28 37.57 33.22 11.48
N HIS A 29 38.02 31.97 11.34
CA HIS A 29 38.30 31.44 10.00
C HIS A 29 36.98 31.19 9.29
N THR A 30 36.74 32.01 8.28
CA THR A 30 35.69 31.90 7.27
C THR A 30 35.74 30.53 6.60
N ARG A 31 34.98 29.56 7.12
CA ARG A 31 34.58 28.38 6.35
C ARG A 31 33.61 28.86 5.27
N SER A 32 34.08 28.85 4.02
CA SER A 32 33.24 28.94 2.83
C SER A 32 32.07 27.94 2.93
N PRO A 33 30.81 28.38 2.98
CA PRO A 33 29.65 27.50 2.94
C PRO A 33 29.27 27.27 1.47
N ARG A 34 30.11 26.58 0.72
CA ARG A 34 29.81 26.18 -0.67
C ARG A 34 30.23 24.74 -0.93
N SER A 35 29.61 23.80 -0.22
CA SER A 35 29.65 22.38 -0.60
C SER A 35 28.44 21.55 -0.12
N HIS A 36 27.38 22.18 0.40
CA HIS A 36 26.14 21.49 0.79
C HIS A 36 25.00 21.61 -0.24
N LEU A 37 25.17 22.46 -1.27
CA LEU A 37 24.14 22.68 -2.29
C LEU A 37 24.19 21.67 -3.44
N ASP A 38 25.30 20.94 -3.63
CA ASP A 38 25.46 19.96 -4.71
C ASP A 38 25.20 18.49 -4.29
N SER A 39 24.68 18.26 -3.07
CA SER A 39 24.27 16.91 -2.61
C SER A 39 22.76 16.80 -2.40
N GLN A 40 21.99 17.65 -3.08
CA GLN A 40 20.56 17.48 -3.31
C GLN A 40 20.32 16.97 -4.73
N ALA A 41 21.09 15.96 -5.16
CA ALA A 41 20.64 15.14 -6.29
C ALA A 41 19.35 14.46 -5.82
N GLU A 42 18.21 15.04 -6.18
CA GLU A 42 16.85 14.60 -5.85
C GLU A 42 16.71 13.10 -6.08
N ARG A 43 16.90 12.31 -5.03
CA ARG A 43 16.35 10.96 -5.01
C ARG A 43 14.84 11.16 -5.09
N PRO A 44 14.13 10.66 -6.12
CA PRO A 44 12.67 10.76 -6.12
C PRO A 44 12.22 10.15 -4.79
N PRO A 45 11.54 10.91 -3.91
CA PRO A 45 11.16 10.37 -2.61
C PRO A 45 10.19 9.20 -2.88
N MET A 46 9.74 8.48 -1.84
CA MET A 46 8.75 7.40 -1.98
C MET A 46 7.40 7.81 -2.66
N ARG A 47 7.30 9.01 -3.24
CA ARG A 47 6.23 9.55 -4.07
C ARG A 47 5.84 8.61 -5.21
N LEU A 48 6.78 8.11 -6.02
CA LEU A 48 6.40 7.24 -7.16
C LEU A 48 5.82 5.89 -6.70
N PRO A 49 6.49 5.09 -5.84
CA PRO A 49 5.90 3.86 -5.31
C PRO A 49 4.55 4.10 -4.62
N ARG A 50 4.45 5.16 -3.82
CA ARG A 50 3.20 5.52 -3.14
C ARG A 50 2.10 5.88 -4.14
N LEU A 51 2.40 6.70 -5.15
CA LEU A 51 1.43 7.07 -6.19
C LEU A 51 0.90 5.84 -6.92
N LEU A 52 1.79 4.93 -7.33
CA LEU A 52 1.40 3.70 -8.01
C LEU A 52 0.55 2.79 -7.12
N ILE A 53 0.93 2.60 -5.84
CA ILE A 53 0.16 1.80 -4.89
C ILE A 53 -1.20 2.45 -4.59
N THR A 54 -1.26 3.78 -4.43
CA THR A 54 -2.51 4.53 -4.22
C THR A 54 -3.42 4.44 -5.44
N PHE A 55 -2.87 4.50 -6.65
CA PHE A 55 -3.62 4.27 -7.88
C PHE A 55 -4.24 2.88 -7.89
N VAL A 56 -3.45 1.83 -7.62
CA VAL A 56 -3.97 0.45 -7.55
C VAL A 56 -5.02 0.31 -6.45
N ALA A 57 -4.82 0.96 -5.29
CA ALA A 57 -5.80 0.94 -4.20
C ALA A 57 -7.15 1.52 -4.64
N ALA A 58 -7.13 2.67 -5.31
CA ALA A 58 -8.33 3.29 -5.86
C ALA A 58 -9.00 2.37 -6.89
N THR A 59 -8.24 1.82 -7.83
CA THR A 59 -8.76 0.87 -8.84
C THR A 59 -9.39 -0.36 -8.19
N THR A 60 -8.73 -0.98 -7.21
CA THR A 60 -9.26 -2.12 -6.46
C THR A 60 -10.56 -1.77 -5.73
N THR A 61 -10.66 -0.56 -5.14
CA THR A 61 -11.88 -0.12 -4.45
C THR A 61 -13.06 0.07 -5.40
N VAL A 62 -12.86 0.62 -6.60
CA VAL A 62 -13.96 1.10 -7.44
C VAL A 62 -14.33 0.18 -8.61
N SER A 63 -13.37 -0.58 -9.15
CA SER A 63 -13.55 -1.26 -10.45
C SER A 63 -14.70 -2.26 -10.46
N ALA A 64 -14.78 -3.17 -9.49
CA ALA A 64 -15.85 -4.16 -9.39
C ALA A 64 -17.22 -3.50 -9.17
N VAL A 65 -17.30 -2.51 -8.28
CA VAL A 65 -18.56 -1.77 -8.04
C VAL A 65 -19.06 -1.08 -9.32
N LEU A 66 -18.15 -0.48 -10.09
CA LEU A 66 -18.51 0.17 -11.35
C LEU A 66 -18.96 -0.83 -12.41
N ALA A 67 -18.22 -1.94 -12.58
CA ALA A 67 -18.56 -2.97 -13.54
C ALA A 67 -19.91 -3.62 -13.22
N ASP A 68 -20.17 -3.91 -11.96
CA ASP A 68 -21.26 -4.81 -11.58
C ASP A 68 -22.55 -4.08 -11.22
N LEU A 69 -22.47 -2.79 -10.84
CA LEU A 69 -23.64 -2.01 -10.43
C LEU A 69 -23.91 -0.76 -11.28
N VAL A 70 -22.91 -0.26 -12.03
CA VAL A 70 -23.02 1.05 -12.71
C VAL A 70 -23.01 0.93 -14.23
N ILE A 71 -22.18 0.06 -14.80
CA ILE A 71 -22.04 -0.10 -16.26
C ILE A 71 -22.99 -1.21 -16.71
N PRO A 72 -24.13 -0.90 -17.38
CA PRO A 72 -25.19 -1.88 -17.61
C PRO A 72 -24.74 -3.13 -18.37
N ASP A 73 -23.91 -2.96 -19.40
CA ASP A 73 -23.41 -4.06 -20.24
C ASP A 73 -22.45 -4.99 -19.48
N LEU A 74 -21.72 -4.47 -18.49
CA LEU A 74 -20.87 -5.29 -17.63
C LEU A 74 -21.68 -5.92 -16.51
N ALA A 75 -22.62 -5.18 -15.93
CA ALA A 75 -23.48 -5.66 -14.86
C ALA A 75 -24.37 -6.84 -15.31
N ALA A 76 -24.84 -6.82 -16.57
CA ALA A 76 -25.56 -7.93 -17.18
C ALA A 76 -24.72 -9.21 -17.35
N GLN A 77 -23.38 -9.09 -17.32
CA GLN A 77 -22.44 -10.22 -17.34
C GLN A 77 -22.09 -10.71 -15.91
N HIS A 78 -22.48 -9.96 -14.87
CA HIS A 78 -22.12 -10.22 -13.47
C HIS A 78 -23.37 -10.24 -12.56
N ALA A 79 -23.43 -9.38 -11.55
CA ALA A 79 -24.49 -9.30 -10.54
C ALA A 79 -25.93 -9.32 -11.10
N PHE A 80 -26.15 -8.77 -12.30
CA PHE A 80 -27.46 -8.71 -12.95
C PHE A 80 -27.66 -9.72 -14.08
N ASN A 81 -26.77 -10.70 -14.23
CA ASN A 81 -26.98 -11.80 -15.17
C ASN A 81 -28.22 -12.63 -14.75
N PRO A 82 -29.27 -12.75 -15.59
CA PRO A 82 -30.43 -13.60 -15.29
C PRO A 82 -30.13 -15.11 -15.30
N GLY A 83 -29.09 -15.54 -16.01
CA GLY A 83 -28.65 -16.95 -16.09
C GLY A 83 -27.85 -17.43 -14.88
N TRP A 84 -27.31 -16.52 -14.07
CA TRP A 84 -26.55 -16.89 -12.87
C TRP A 84 -27.46 -17.39 -11.74
N PRO A 85 -27.13 -18.55 -11.12
CA PRO A 85 -27.84 -19.00 -9.93
C PRO A 85 -27.60 -18.02 -8.77
N PRO A 86 -28.50 -17.99 -7.76
CA PRO A 86 -28.36 -17.07 -6.62
C PRO A 86 -27.01 -17.15 -5.90
N HIS A 87 -26.38 -18.32 -5.87
CA HIS A 87 -25.09 -18.51 -5.22
C HIS A 87 -23.92 -17.86 -5.99
N ALA A 88 -23.96 -17.84 -7.33
CA ALA A 88 -22.95 -17.14 -8.13
C ALA A 88 -23.01 -15.63 -7.86
N LYS A 89 -24.22 -15.07 -7.82
CA LYS A 89 -24.46 -13.65 -7.45
C LYS A 89 -24.00 -13.33 -6.03
N PHE A 90 -24.13 -14.27 -5.10
CA PHE A 90 -23.59 -14.11 -3.75
C PHE A 90 -22.06 -14.01 -3.76
N HIS A 91 -21.37 -14.88 -4.50
CA HIS A 91 -19.91 -14.83 -4.60
C HIS A 91 -19.40 -13.59 -5.33
N ASP A 92 -20.13 -13.12 -6.32
CA ASP A 92 -19.87 -11.85 -7.02
C ASP A 92 -20.00 -10.64 -6.09
N ALA A 93 -21.12 -10.55 -5.35
CA ALA A 93 -21.31 -9.52 -4.34
C ALA A 93 -20.29 -9.60 -3.19
N GLN A 94 -19.93 -10.82 -2.77
CA GLN A 94 -18.86 -11.05 -1.82
C GLN A 94 -17.52 -10.51 -2.36
N TYR A 95 -17.22 -10.74 -3.65
CA TYR A 95 -16.00 -10.23 -4.29
C TYR A 95 -16.00 -8.70 -4.35
N MET A 96 -17.08 -8.07 -4.81
CA MET A 96 -17.24 -6.61 -4.81
C MET A 96 -16.96 -5.99 -3.44
N VAL A 97 -17.61 -6.50 -2.39
CA VAL A 97 -17.43 -5.98 -1.02
C VAL A 97 -16.00 -6.21 -0.54
N MET A 98 -15.43 -7.39 -0.80
CA MET A 98 -14.06 -7.72 -0.42
C MET A 98 -13.05 -6.80 -1.10
N THR A 99 -13.22 -6.47 -2.38
CA THR A 99 -12.32 -5.55 -3.08
C THR A 99 -12.42 -4.12 -2.56
N VAL A 100 -13.61 -3.65 -2.18
CA VAL A 100 -13.77 -2.36 -1.48
C VAL A 100 -12.96 -2.36 -0.18
N LEU A 101 -13.16 -3.37 0.67
CA LEU A 101 -12.47 -3.46 1.97
C LEU A 101 -10.96 -3.57 1.81
N LEU A 102 -10.46 -4.44 0.94
CA LEU A 102 -9.03 -4.61 0.68
C LEU A 102 -8.40 -3.35 0.06
N GLY A 103 -9.13 -2.67 -0.83
CA GLY A 103 -8.71 -1.40 -1.41
C GLY A 103 -8.57 -0.30 -0.36
N LEU A 104 -9.54 -0.17 0.56
CA LEU A 104 -9.49 0.79 1.67
C LEU A 104 -8.37 0.49 2.67
N ILE A 105 -8.16 -0.79 3.02
CA ILE A 105 -7.04 -1.22 3.87
C ILE A 105 -5.71 -0.89 3.17
N GLY A 106 -5.57 -1.24 1.89
CA GLY A 106 -4.39 -0.95 1.09
C GLY A 106 -4.10 0.56 1.00
N LEU A 107 -5.13 1.38 0.77
CA LEU A 107 -5.02 2.83 0.75
C LEU A 107 -4.56 3.38 2.10
N THR A 108 -5.16 2.91 3.20
CA THR A 108 -4.77 3.31 4.56
C THR A 108 -3.30 2.99 4.82
N LEU A 109 -2.83 1.81 4.43
CA LEU A 109 -1.43 1.41 4.54
C LEU A 109 -0.51 2.25 3.64
N ALA A 110 -0.94 2.59 2.42
CA ALA A 110 -0.16 3.39 1.47
C ALA A 110 0.09 4.83 1.95
N LEU A 111 -0.88 5.39 2.67
CA LEU A 111 -0.81 6.73 3.26
C LEU A 111 0.06 6.79 4.52
N ARG A 112 0.35 5.65 5.15
CA ARG A 112 1.28 5.61 6.30
C ARG A 112 2.72 5.87 5.84
N GLN A 113 3.53 6.34 6.78
CA GLN A 113 4.96 6.54 6.54
C GLN A 113 5.74 5.25 6.69
N GLY A 114 6.84 5.15 5.95
CA GLY A 114 7.79 4.05 6.04
C GLY A 114 7.60 2.98 4.95
N ARG A 115 8.74 2.40 4.55
CA ARG A 115 8.83 1.38 3.51
C ARG A 115 7.95 0.16 3.79
N ASN A 116 7.94 -0.31 5.03
CA ASN A 116 7.18 -1.50 5.39
C ASN A 116 5.69 -1.28 5.14
N ALA A 117 5.13 -0.11 5.47
CA ALA A 117 3.73 0.17 5.23
C ALA A 117 3.36 0.07 3.74
N LEU A 118 4.21 0.60 2.83
CA LEU A 118 4.02 0.45 1.39
C LEU A 118 4.09 -1.00 0.92
N LEU A 119 4.99 -1.81 1.48
CA LEU A 119 5.08 -3.23 1.13
C LEU A 119 3.86 -4.02 1.61
N HIS A 120 3.33 -3.73 2.79
CA HIS A 120 2.08 -4.33 3.26
C HIS A 120 0.89 -3.88 2.41
N ALA A 121 0.83 -2.61 2.02
CA ALA A 121 -0.18 -2.10 1.11
C ALA A 121 -0.15 -2.88 -0.22
N ALA A 122 1.03 -3.02 -0.82
CA ALA A 122 1.19 -3.78 -2.06
C ALA A 122 0.79 -5.26 -1.91
N ALA A 123 1.15 -5.90 -0.80
CA ALA A 123 0.77 -7.28 -0.53
C ALA A 123 -0.76 -7.43 -0.41
N VAL A 124 -1.42 -6.59 0.40
CA VAL A 124 -2.89 -6.61 0.57
C VAL A 124 -3.60 -6.37 -0.77
N LEU A 125 -3.16 -5.37 -1.54
CA LEU A 125 -3.78 -5.02 -2.82
C LEU A 125 -3.56 -6.06 -3.90
N SER A 126 -2.53 -6.92 -3.78
CA SER A 126 -2.29 -8.00 -4.73
C SER A 126 -3.27 -9.17 -4.58
N VAL A 127 -3.85 -9.37 -3.39
CA VAL A 127 -4.71 -10.52 -3.05
C VAL A 127 -5.86 -10.73 -4.05
N PRO A 128 -6.71 -9.73 -4.38
CA PRO A 128 -7.83 -9.96 -5.30
C PRO A 128 -7.36 -10.33 -6.71
N TRP A 129 -6.28 -9.71 -7.19
CA TRP A 129 -5.75 -9.97 -8.53
C TRP A 129 -5.07 -11.33 -8.65
N VAL A 130 -4.30 -11.74 -7.63
CA VAL A 130 -3.73 -13.09 -7.54
C VAL A 130 -4.84 -14.13 -7.43
N GLY A 131 -5.86 -13.87 -6.60
CA GLY A 131 -7.01 -14.74 -6.43
C GLY A 131 -7.79 -14.94 -7.73
N MET A 132 -8.00 -13.87 -8.49
CA MET A 132 -8.66 -13.93 -9.80
C MET A 132 -7.89 -14.76 -10.82
N ILE A 133 -6.58 -14.54 -10.97
CA ILE A 133 -5.74 -15.35 -11.87
C ILE A 133 -5.70 -16.80 -11.39
N GLY A 134 -5.59 -17.00 -10.08
CA GLY A 134 -5.60 -18.32 -9.45
C GLY A 134 -6.91 -19.08 -9.66
N ALA A 135 -8.05 -18.39 -9.74
CA ALA A 135 -9.35 -19.01 -9.99
C ALA A 135 -9.36 -19.79 -11.31
N LEU A 136 -8.68 -19.30 -12.34
CA LEU A 136 -8.57 -19.96 -13.65
C LEU A 136 -7.85 -21.32 -13.62
N LEU A 137 -7.15 -21.65 -12.51
CA LEU A 137 -6.51 -22.95 -12.33
C LEU A 137 -7.51 -24.02 -11.86
N PHE A 138 -8.71 -23.63 -11.43
CA PHE A 138 -9.74 -24.56 -10.95
C PHE A 138 -10.62 -25.02 -12.11
N PRO A 139 -10.92 -26.33 -12.19
CA PRO A 139 -11.71 -26.87 -13.29
C PRO A 139 -13.13 -26.27 -13.31
N GLY A 140 -13.61 -25.95 -14.51
CA GLY A 140 -14.95 -25.40 -14.72
C GLY A 140 -15.08 -23.90 -14.43
N THR A 141 -14.00 -23.19 -14.15
CA THR A 141 -13.99 -21.73 -14.05
C THR A 141 -13.65 -21.08 -15.39
N ALA A 142 -14.21 -19.90 -15.63
CA ALA A 142 -13.93 -19.07 -16.80
C ALA A 142 -13.99 -17.59 -16.43
N ALA A 143 -13.34 -16.74 -17.22
CA ALA A 143 -13.36 -15.28 -17.01
C ALA A 143 -14.65 -14.61 -17.51
N TYR A 144 -15.44 -15.32 -18.30
CA TYR A 144 -16.72 -14.90 -18.85
C TYR A 144 -17.56 -16.15 -19.21
N ASP A 145 -18.89 -16.00 -19.25
CA ASP A 145 -19.78 -17.07 -19.72
C ASP A 145 -19.84 -17.11 -21.26
N PRO A 146 -19.99 -18.31 -21.87
CA PRO A 146 -20.06 -18.45 -23.33
C PRO A 146 -21.12 -17.57 -24.01
N GLU A 147 -22.22 -17.24 -23.32
CA GLU A 147 -23.29 -16.36 -23.84
C GLU A 147 -22.87 -14.90 -24.08
N PHE A 148 -21.69 -14.50 -23.59
CA PHE A 148 -21.14 -13.15 -23.77
C PHE A 148 -19.93 -13.10 -24.67
N ALA A 149 -19.52 -14.21 -25.29
CA ALA A 149 -18.29 -14.30 -26.10
C ALA A 149 -18.16 -13.15 -27.14
N ASP A 150 -19.26 -12.78 -27.79
CA ASP A 150 -19.34 -11.76 -28.83
C ASP A 150 -19.24 -10.32 -28.29
N ARG A 151 -19.43 -10.14 -26.99
CA ARG A 151 -19.42 -8.85 -26.28
C ARG A 151 -18.22 -8.71 -25.35
N THR A 152 -17.47 -9.78 -25.15
CA THR A 152 -16.28 -9.82 -24.32
C THR A 152 -15.12 -9.07 -24.98
N VAL A 153 -14.48 -8.19 -24.21
CA VAL A 153 -13.30 -7.45 -24.67
C VAL A 153 -12.04 -8.27 -24.40
N PHE A 154 -11.25 -8.48 -25.44
CA PHE A 154 -9.92 -9.10 -25.35
C PHE A 154 -8.82 -8.08 -25.62
N VAL A 155 -7.76 -8.15 -24.81
CA VAL A 155 -6.56 -7.32 -24.96
C VAL A 155 -5.35 -8.25 -24.99
N LEU A 156 -4.61 -8.24 -26.10
CA LEU A 156 -3.49 -9.18 -26.34
C LEU A 156 -3.88 -10.65 -26.16
N GLY A 157 -5.11 -11.02 -26.53
CA GLY A 157 -5.62 -12.39 -26.40
C GLY A 157 -6.08 -12.78 -25.00
N LEU A 158 -5.98 -11.88 -24.01
CA LEU A 158 -6.48 -12.09 -22.65
C LEU A 158 -7.84 -11.42 -22.46
N HIS A 159 -8.71 -12.05 -21.67
CA HIS A 159 -9.93 -11.40 -21.19
C HIS A 159 -9.59 -10.07 -20.52
N GLY A 160 -10.35 -9.00 -20.77
CA GLY A 160 -10.04 -7.64 -20.29
C GLY A 160 -9.77 -7.57 -18.78
N GLN A 161 -10.54 -8.31 -17.98
CA GLN A 161 -10.34 -8.38 -16.53
C GLN A 161 -9.02 -9.07 -16.13
N VAL A 162 -8.63 -10.13 -16.86
CA VAL A 162 -7.37 -10.86 -16.64
C VAL A 162 -6.19 -10.01 -17.06
N PHE A 163 -6.30 -9.32 -18.20
CA PHE A 163 -5.29 -8.36 -18.64
C PHE A 163 -5.07 -7.26 -17.60
N MET A 164 -6.16 -6.66 -17.09
CA MET A 164 -6.10 -5.67 -16.02
C MET A 164 -5.42 -6.23 -14.76
N ALA A 165 -5.77 -7.45 -14.34
CA ALA A 165 -5.13 -8.10 -13.19
C ALA A 165 -3.61 -8.23 -13.36
N VAL A 166 -3.15 -8.68 -14.53
CA VAL A 166 -1.72 -8.77 -14.86
C VAL A 166 -1.05 -7.39 -14.79
N VAL A 167 -1.63 -6.37 -15.41
CA VAL A 167 -1.09 -5.00 -15.39
C VAL A 167 -0.97 -4.47 -13.96
N LEU A 168 -2.02 -4.58 -13.15
CA LEU A 168 -2.02 -4.08 -11.77
C LEU A 168 -1.02 -4.84 -10.89
N LEU A 169 -0.87 -6.15 -11.08
CA LEU A 169 0.16 -6.93 -10.39
C LEU A 169 1.58 -6.50 -10.78
N LEU A 170 1.83 -6.23 -12.06
CA LEU A 170 3.13 -5.71 -12.51
C LEU A 170 3.41 -4.31 -11.93
N VAL A 171 2.40 -3.44 -11.86
CA VAL A 171 2.50 -2.13 -11.20
C VAL A 171 2.84 -2.29 -9.72
N LEU A 172 2.15 -3.17 -9.00
CA LEU A 172 2.42 -3.44 -7.58
C LEU A 172 3.83 -4.02 -7.37
N LEU A 173 4.26 -4.95 -8.22
CA LEU A 173 5.59 -5.55 -8.17
C LEU A 173 6.68 -4.50 -8.42
N GLY A 174 6.50 -3.66 -9.44
CA GLY A 174 7.40 -2.55 -9.76
C GLY A 174 7.47 -1.52 -8.63
N ALA A 175 6.33 -1.14 -8.07
CA ALA A 175 6.24 -0.22 -6.93
C ALA A 175 6.92 -0.81 -5.68
N ALA A 176 6.70 -2.09 -5.39
CA ALA A 176 7.36 -2.78 -4.27
C ALA A 176 8.88 -2.88 -4.46
N ALA A 177 9.34 -3.18 -5.67
CA ALA A 177 10.76 -3.22 -6.00
C ALA A 177 11.41 -1.82 -5.87
N ALA A 178 10.73 -0.77 -6.35
CA ALA A 178 11.17 0.61 -6.20
C ALA A 178 11.23 1.04 -4.73
N ALA A 179 10.20 0.72 -3.93
CA ALA A 179 10.17 1.00 -2.50
C ALA A 179 11.30 0.31 -1.72
N ARG A 180 11.73 -0.87 -2.15
CA ARG A 180 12.89 -1.58 -1.57
C ARG A 180 14.23 -0.92 -1.89
N ARG A 181 14.33 -0.26 -3.05
CA ARG A 181 15.54 0.42 -3.51
C ARG A 181 15.70 1.82 -2.91
N THR A 182 14.63 2.45 -2.43
CA THR A 182 14.72 3.75 -1.75
C THR A 182 15.45 3.62 -0.42
N PRO A 183 16.61 4.28 -0.23
CA PRO A 183 17.35 4.23 1.03
C PRO A 183 16.49 4.78 2.18
N ALA A 184 16.57 4.13 3.35
CA ALA A 184 15.97 4.71 4.55
C ALA A 184 16.59 6.10 4.77
N GLY A 185 15.75 7.14 4.81
CA GLY A 185 16.20 8.44 5.27
C GLY A 185 16.79 8.31 6.68
N PRO A 186 17.70 9.21 7.09
CA PRO A 186 18.20 9.20 8.45
C PRO A 186 17.01 9.20 9.42
N ALA A 187 17.03 8.28 10.38
CA ALA A 187 16.05 8.28 11.46
C ALA A 187 16.12 9.65 12.13
N SER A 188 15.01 10.39 12.13
CA SER A 188 14.92 11.59 12.95
C SER A 188 15.11 11.18 14.42
N PRO A 189 15.98 11.86 15.17
CA PRO A 189 16.22 11.59 16.59
C PRO A 189 14.98 11.89 17.44
#